data_AF-A0A520KBN8-F1
#
_entry.id   AF-A0A520KBN8-F1
#
_cell.length_a   1.000
_cell.length_b   1.000
_cell.length_c   1.000
_cell.angle_alpha   90.00
_cell.angle_beta   90.00
_cell.angle_gamma   90.00
#
_symmetry.space_group_name_H-M   'P 1'
#
loop_
_entity.id
_entity.type
_entity.pdbx_description
1 polymer ?
#
loop_
_entity_poly.entity_id
_entity_poly.type
_entity_poly.pdbx_seq_one_letter_code
_entity_poly.pdbx_strand_id
1 'polypeptide(L)'
;MDLTVKAFDLEAGKRYTVILNERDMLNDRIHPGDRVSVSGPDGTITAFITSTERIIKKGEVGLYEEVTAKTGLKNKDVATVEYSPPPYSVQAIRHKMKGKKLTNEQIFDIVHDVVEQNLSEAEIAAFLVAQQTVGMDMDETEYLTRAMADYGQKADYKKTTFTKHSVGGVPGDSKVSIINVPIVAAAGLFIPKTSSRSITSPSGTSDTMEVLANVEFSIEEIKQIAQKSNAALVWGGSLNMAPADDLLIRVERPLKLDPLSQMLASIMSKQVANDVDFMLLDIPVGPEAKVETEREARAIGAKFSDLAERLGITLRTVLTYGGQPVGHAMGPALEAREAILTLQNKGPPSVTEKSIALSGVMLDMAGLTPPGQGTEMARELLTSGKGLEKLRQIIELQGGDPKVKVEDIAVGDKTFDILSKGQGYITSISNSAICKVAHLAGAPKDKGAGVYLHKKVGHSAKKGEALFTIYSESEKKLDDAITYALKHQPVNIEGMIIGEL
;
A
#
# COMPACT_ATOMS: atom_id res chain seq x y z
N MET A 1 -14.36 39.22 -4.49
CA MET A 1 -13.57 40.29 -3.83
C MET A 1 -12.16 40.27 -4.39
N ASP A 2 -11.63 41.43 -4.75
CA ASP A 2 -10.23 41.57 -5.16
C ASP A 2 -9.41 41.95 -3.94
N LEU A 3 -8.49 41.08 -3.54
CA LEU A 3 -7.70 41.21 -2.31
C LEU A 3 -6.21 41.26 -2.63
N THR A 4 -5.47 42.05 -1.85
CA THR A 4 -4.00 42.10 -1.97
C THR A 4 -3.40 40.84 -1.34
N VAL A 5 -2.58 40.13 -2.10
CA VAL A 5 -1.95 38.88 -1.66
C VAL A 5 -0.89 39.16 -0.61
N LYS A 6 -0.99 38.44 0.51
CA LYS A 6 0.07 38.26 1.49
C LYS A 6 0.52 36.80 1.44
N ALA A 7 1.62 36.55 0.72
CA ALA A 7 2.17 35.20 0.60
C ALA A 7 2.94 34.83 1.87
N PHE A 8 2.77 33.60 2.34
CA PHE A 8 3.54 33.02 3.44
C PHE A 8 4.51 31.97 2.92
N ASP A 9 5.72 31.99 3.47
CA ASP A 9 6.71 30.90 3.38
C ASP A 9 6.34 29.81 4.41
N LEU A 10 5.14 29.26 4.21
CA LEU A 10 4.49 28.24 5.04
C LEU A 10 3.64 27.35 4.13
N GLU A 11 3.75 26.05 4.32
CA GLU A 11 2.82 25.07 3.76
C GLU A 11 1.65 24.87 4.75
N ALA A 12 0.41 24.93 4.26
CA ALA A 12 -0.74 24.53 5.07
C ALA A 12 -0.79 22.99 5.22
N GLY A 13 -0.12 22.27 4.32
CA GLY A 13 -0.08 20.84 4.22
C GLY A 13 -1.19 20.31 3.32
N LYS A 14 -2.02 19.43 3.86
CA LYS A 14 -2.84 18.45 3.10
C LYS A 14 -3.85 19.05 2.10
N ARG A 15 -4.07 20.38 2.06
CA ARG A 15 -5.08 21.09 1.23
C ARG A 15 -4.80 22.57 0.96
N TYR A 16 -5.37 23.05 -0.13
CA TYR A 16 -5.47 24.48 -0.45
C TYR A 16 -6.34 25.22 0.58
N THR A 17 -5.69 26.08 1.35
CA THR A 17 -6.32 26.90 2.38
C THR A 17 -5.98 28.36 2.10
N VAL A 18 -6.91 29.27 2.38
CA VAL A 18 -6.64 30.72 2.38
C VAL A 18 -7.01 31.33 3.71
N ILE A 19 -6.30 32.38 4.08
CA ILE A 19 -6.56 33.12 5.32
C ILE A 19 -7.24 34.44 4.97
N LEU A 20 -8.46 34.66 5.48
CA LEU A 20 -9.20 35.90 5.30
C LEU A 20 -9.34 36.67 6.61
N ASN A 21 -9.46 37.99 6.50
CA ASN A 21 -9.80 38.84 7.63
C ASN A 21 -11.30 38.67 7.99
N GLU A 22 -11.61 38.52 9.28
CA GLU A 22 -13.00 38.35 9.72
C GLU A 22 -13.95 39.47 9.30
N ARG A 23 -13.44 40.70 9.18
CA ARG A 23 -14.25 41.85 8.76
C ARG A 23 -14.57 41.86 7.27
N ASP A 24 -13.76 41.22 6.44
CA ASP A 24 -14.03 41.08 5.01
C ASP A 24 -15.04 39.97 4.76
N MET A 25 -14.91 38.85 5.49
CA MET A 25 -15.86 37.74 5.46
C MET A 25 -17.29 38.15 5.84
N LEU A 26 -17.46 39.02 6.85
CA LEU A 26 -18.77 39.51 7.29
C LEU A 26 -19.54 40.25 6.19
N ASN A 27 -18.84 40.97 5.30
CA ASN A 27 -19.49 41.74 4.24
C ASN A 27 -20.04 40.82 3.14
N ASP A 28 -19.33 39.73 2.86
CA ASP A 28 -19.64 38.80 1.78
C ASP A 28 -20.43 37.56 2.24
N ARG A 29 -20.82 37.50 3.53
CA ARG A 29 -21.54 36.38 4.17
C ARG A 29 -20.82 35.04 4.05
N ILE A 30 -19.50 35.08 4.07
CA ILE A 30 -18.65 33.90 4.02
C ILE A 30 -18.18 33.56 5.44
N HIS A 31 -18.02 32.28 5.75
CA HIS A 31 -17.69 31.79 7.07
C HIS A 31 -16.40 30.96 7.04
N PRO A 32 -15.68 30.83 8.17
CA PRO A 32 -14.61 29.84 8.29
C PRO A 32 -15.12 28.44 7.92
N GLY A 33 -14.35 27.74 7.09
CA GLY A 33 -14.73 26.43 6.55
C GLY A 33 -15.51 26.47 5.24
N ASP A 34 -15.99 27.64 4.79
CA ASP A 34 -16.56 27.79 3.45
C ASP A 34 -15.46 27.68 2.38
N ARG A 35 -15.90 27.43 1.14
CA ARG A 35 -15.03 27.37 -0.05
C ARG A 35 -15.02 28.70 -0.78
N VAL A 36 -13.87 29.00 -1.35
CA VAL A 36 -13.69 30.09 -2.30
C VAL A 36 -12.89 29.64 -3.49
N SER A 37 -13.19 30.19 -4.66
CA SER A 37 -12.30 30.13 -5.82
C SER A 37 -11.28 31.26 -5.71
N VAL A 38 -10.01 30.93 -5.87
CA VAL A 38 -8.89 31.88 -5.91
C VAL A 38 -8.33 31.86 -7.31
N SER A 39 -8.45 32.99 -8.02
CA SER A 39 -7.97 33.13 -9.39
C SER A 39 -6.68 33.93 -9.44
N GLY A 40 -5.70 33.39 -10.17
CA GLY A 40 -4.43 34.04 -10.46
C GLY A 40 -4.01 33.86 -11.92
N PRO A 41 -2.82 34.36 -12.30
CA PRO A 41 -2.32 34.31 -13.67
C PRO A 41 -2.23 32.90 -14.26
N ASP A 42 -1.88 31.90 -13.44
CA ASP A 42 -1.63 30.53 -13.89
C ASP A 42 -2.87 29.63 -13.78
N GLY A 43 -3.95 30.13 -13.15
CA GLY A 43 -5.22 29.41 -13.06
C GLY A 43 -6.07 29.77 -11.85
N THR A 44 -7.20 29.09 -11.75
CA THR A 44 -8.15 29.20 -10.63
C THR A 44 -8.17 27.90 -9.85
N ILE A 45 -8.14 27.98 -8.52
CA ILE A 45 -8.26 26.81 -7.63
C ILE A 45 -9.38 27.02 -6.61
N THR A 46 -9.94 25.91 -6.11
CA THR A 46 -10.80 25.92 -4.93
C THR A 46 -9.95 25.86 -3.66
N ALA A 47 -10.20 26.75 -2.71
CA ALA A 47 -9.54 26.77 -1.41
C ALA A 47 -10.56 26.91 -0.27
N PHE A 48 -10.19 26.44 0.92
CA PHE A 48 -11.01 26.56 2.12
C PHE A 48 -10.59 27.74 2.98
N ILE A 49 -11.54 28.42 3.60
CA ILE A 49 -11.26 29.62 4.39
C ILE A 49 -10.90 29.26 5.83
N THR A 50 -9.79 29.84 6.28
CA THR A 50 -9.46 30.05 7.69
C THR A 50 -9.54 31.54 8.00
N SER A 51 -9.99 31.91 9.19
CA SER A 51 -10.08 33.32 9.59
C SER A 51 -8.96 33.78 10.50
N THR A 52 -8.67 35.08 10.46
CA THR A 52 -7.83 35.76 11.44
C THR A 52 -8.27 37.21 11.63
N GLU A 53 -8.07 37.73 12.83
CA GLU A 53 -8.23 39.17 13.10
C GLU A 53 -6.89 39.93 13.09
N ARG A 54 -5.75 39.22 13.15
CA ARG A 54 -4.45 39.82 13.48
C ARG A 54 -3.42 39.76 12.36
N ILE A 55 -3.33 38.62 11.67
CA ILE A 55 -2.22 38.35 10.75
C ILE A 55 -2.48 38.95 9.36
N ILE A 56 -3.72 38.90 8.90
CA ILE A 56 -4.17 39.44 7.61
C ILE A 56 -4.96 40.73 7.86
N LYS A 57 -4.58 41.81 7.19
CA LYS A 57 -5.31 43.08 7.31
C LYS A 57 -6.58 43.06 6.45
N LYS A 58 -7.47 44.00 6.72
CA LYS A 58 -8.64 44.22 5.87
C LYS A 58 -8.20 44.53 4.43
N GLY A 59 -8.77 43.85 3.44
CA GLY A 59 -8.42 43.97 2.02
C GLY A 59 -7.21 43.12 1.59
N GLU A 60 -6.68 42.26 2.46
CA GLU A 60 -5.62 41.32 2.16
C GLU A 60 -6.15 39.87 2.18
N VAL A 61 -5.51 38.98 1.41
CA VAL A 61 -5.70 37.52 1.50
C VAL A 61 -4.37 36.85 1.79
N GLY A 62 -4.37 35.98 2.80
CA GLY A 62 -3.23 35.14 3.12
C GLY A 62 -3.19 33.90 2.25
N LEU A 63 -2.11 33.71 1.50
CA LEU A 63 -1.91 32.52 0.66
C LEU A 63 -0.70 31.72 1.17
N TYR A 64 -0.90 30.42 1.37
CA TYR A 64 0.18 29.46 1.62
C TYR A 64 0.91 29.13 0.31
N GLU A 65 2.10 28.54 0.44
CA GLU A 65 2.95 28.23 -0.71
C GLU A 65 2.23 27.39 -1.77
N GLU A 66 1.45 26.39 -1.36
CA GLU A 66 0.76 25.50 -2.30
C GLU A 66 -0.26 26.23 -3.18
N VAL A 67 -0.92 27.26 -2.63
CA VAL A 67 -1.89 28.08 -3.36
C VAL A 67 -1.17 29.03 -4.31
N THR A 68 -0.08 29.67 -3.85
CA THR A 68 0.73 30.55 -4.71
C THR A 68 1.37 29.81 -5.87
N ALA A 69 1.87 28.59 -5.64
CA ALA A 69 2.48 27.73 -6.66
C ALA A 69 1.50 27.30 -7.74
N LYS A 70 0.21 27.12 -7.40
CA LYS A 70 -0.84 26.72 -8.34
C LYS A 70 -1.50 27.89 -9.09
N THR A 71 -1.57 29.06 -8.46
CA THR A 71 -2.25 30.23 -9.04
C THR A 71 -1.29 31.21 -9.72
N GLY A 72 0.01 31.11 -9.46
CA GLY A 72 1.03 32.04 -9.96
C GLY A 72 1.08 33.37 -9.21
N LEU A 73 0.27 33.52 -8.16
CA LEU A 73 0.14 34.75 -7.38
C LEU A 73 1.37 34.97 -6.50
N LYS A 74 1.92 36.18 -6.54
CA LYS A 74 3.05 36.61 -5.72
C LYS A 74 2.60 37.58 -4.63
N ASN A 75 3.48 37.79 -3.65
CA ASN A 75 3.22 38.76 -2.60
C ASN A 75 2.97 40.16 -3.18
N LYS A 76 1.89 40.81 -2.73
CA LYS A 76 1.35 42.10 -3.22
C LYS A 76 0.62 42.06 -4.57
N ASP A 77 0.48 40.90 -5.21
CA ASP A 77 -0.42 40.79 -6.37
C ASP A 77 -1.88 40.96 -5.93
N VAL A 78 -2.77 41.17 -6.89
CA VAL A 78 -4.22 41.20 -6.64
C VAL A 78 -4.79 39.84 -6.99
N ALA A 79 -5.41 39.18 -6.01
CA ALA A 79 -6.11 37.93 -6.20
C ALA A 79 -7.61 38.16 -6.19
N THR A 80 -8.32 37.59 -7.16
CA THR A 80 -9.78 37.55 -7.17
C THR A 80 -10.24 36.33 -6.38
N VAL A 81 -10.90 36.57 -5.25
CA VAL A 81 -11.44 35.55 -4.35
C VAL A 81 -12.96 35.61 -4.39
N GLU A 82 -13.63 34.51 -4.75
CA GLU A 82 -15.09 34.47 -4.87
C GLU A 82 -15.66 33.28 -4.10
N TYR A 83 -16.86 33.43 -3.53
CA TYR A 83 -17.54 32.33 -2.86
C TYR A 83 -17.79 31.18 -3.86
N SER A 84 -17.36 29.97 -3.50
CA SER A 84 -17.61 28.77 -4.28
C SER A 84 -18.68 27.94 -3.57
N PRO A 85 -19.86 27.70 -4.19
CA PRO A 85 -20.86 26.83 -3.61
C PRO A 85 -20.35 25.39 -3.50
N PRO A 86 -20.95 24.57 -2.62
CA PRO A 86 -20.63 23.15 -2.55
C PRO A 86 -20.85 22.48 -3.92
N PRO A 87 -19.90 21.66 -4.39
CA PRO A 87 -20.03 21.02 -5.70
C PRO A 87 -21.16 19.97 -5.72
N TYR A 88 -21.56 19.56 -6.93
CA TYR A 88 -22.65 18.59 -7.12
C TYR A 88 -22.34 17.23 -6.44
N SER A 89 -21.07 16.84 -6.38
CA SER A 89 -20.59 15.65 -5.67
C SER A 89 -21.04 15.59 -4.20
N VAL A 90 -21.19 16.73 -3.51
CA VAL A 90 -21.72 16.78 -2.13
C VAL A 90 -23.17 16.31 -2.08
N GLN A 91 -23.98 16.61 -3.10
CA GLN A 91 -25.34 16.10 -3.21
C GLN A 91 -25.34 14.59 -3.49
N ALA A 92 -24.43 14.11 -4.32
CA ALA A 92 -24.24 12.68 -4.56
C ALA A 92 -23.84 11.94 -3.27
N ILE A 93 -22.91 12.48 -2.48
CA ILE A 93 -22.56 11.91 -1.16
C ILE A 93 -23.78 11.83 -0.25
N ARG A 94 -24.61 12.88 -0.19
CA ARG A 94 -25.88 12.88 0.56
C ARG A 94 -26.87 11.85 0.03
N HIS A 95 -26.93 11.60 -1.28
CA HIS A 95 -27.73 10.53 -1.85
C HIS A 95 -27.26 9.18 -1.34
N LYS A 96 -25.94 8.94 -1.33
CA LYS A 96 -25.38 7.69 -0.83
C LYS A 96 -25.67 7.47 0.64
N MET A 97 -25.49 8.49 1.47
CA MET A 97 -25.82 8.46 2.90
C MET A 97 -27.30 8.12 3.17
N LYS A 98 -28.20 8.40 2.22
CA LYS A 98 -29.64 8.08 2.30
C LYS A 98 -30.00 6.69 1.74
N GLY A 99 -29.02 5.87 1.38
CA GLY A 99 -29.28 4.54 0.81
C GLY A 99 -29.57 4.52 -0.69
N LYS A 100 -29.40 5.64 -1.41
CA LYS A 100 -29.62 5.66 -2.86
C LYS A 100 -28.41 5.11 -3.59
N LYS A 101 -28.66 4.35 -4.66
CA LYS A 101 -27.65 3.94 -5.64
C LYS A 101 -27.16 5.16 -6.40
N LEU A 102 -25.85 5.31 -6.52
CA LEU A 102 -25.23 6.38 -7.29
C LEU A 102 -25.16 6.02 -8.78
N THR A 103 -25.34 7.03 -9.63
CA THR A 103 -25.11 6.88 -11.07
C THR A 103 -23.61 6.95 -11.39
N ASN A 104 -23.24 6.52 -12.60
CA ASN A 104 -21.87 6.64 -13.08
C ASN A 104 -21.38 8.10 -13.01
N GLU A 105 -22.15 9.04 -13.56
CA GLU A 105 -21.86 10.48 -13.53
C GLU A 105 -21.62 11.00 -12.10
N GLN A 106 -22.48 10.63 -11.14
CA GLN A 106 -22.34 11.03 -9.75
C GLN A 106 -21.05 10.53 -9.10
N ILE A 107 -20.63 9.30 -9.43
CA ILE A 107 -19.38 8.74 -8.91
C ILE A 107 -18.17 9.42 -9.56
N PHE A 108 -18.22 9.65 -10.88
CA PHE A 108 -17.18 10.40 -11.58
C PHE A 108 -17.01 11.81 -11.02
N ASP A 109 -18.09 12.52 -10.72
CA ASP A 109 -18.05 13.84 -10.08
C ASP A 109 -17.42 13.79 -8.68
N ILE A 110 -17.76 12.77 -7.88
CA ILE A 110 -17.13 12.58 -6.57
C ILE A 110 -15.63 12.38 -6.72
N VAL A 111 -15.19 11.46 -7.59
CA VAL A 111 -13.77 11.17 -7.77
C VAL A 111 -13.02 12.37 -8.32
N HIS A 112 -13.59 13.09 -9.30
CA HIS A 112 -13.07 14.34 -9.81
C HIS A 112 -12.83 15.35 -8.68
N ASP A 113 -13.85 15.60 -7.86
CA ASP A 113 -13.76 16.59 -6.79
C ASP A 113 -12.87 16.15 -5.62
N VAL A 114 -12.63 14.84 -5.45
CA VAL A 114 -11.56 14.35 -4.57
C VAL A 114 -10.20 14.73 -5.14
N VAL A 115 -9.93 14.42 -6.41
CA VAL A 115 -8.62 14.66 -7.07
C VAL A 115 -8.30 16.15 -7.15
N GLU A 116 -9.28 16.97 -7.53
CA GLU A 116 -9.17 18.43 -7.57
C GLU A 116 -9.20 19.09 -6.18
N GLN A 117 -9.34 18.29 -5.11
CA GLN A 117 -9.41 18.75 -3.72
C GLN A 117 -10.56 19.74 -3.42
N ASN A 118 -11.64 19.67 -4.21
CA ASN A 118 -12.87 20.44 -4.00
C ASN A 118 -13.67 19.92 -2.80
N LEU A 119 -13.44 18.67 -2.37
CA LEU A 119 -14.09 18.06 -1.19
C LEU A 119 -13.28 18.22 0.10
N SER A 120 -14.01 18.50 1.17
CA SER A 120 -13.50 18.58 2.55
C SER A 120 -13.29 17.19 3.17
N GLU A 121 -12.57 17.09 4.30
CA GLU A 121 -12.21 15.82 4.94
C GLU A 121 -13.47 15.24 5.56
N ALA A 122 -14.36 16.12 6.03
CA ALA A 122 -15.68 15.77 6.49
C ALA A 122 -16.54 15.15 5.37
N GLU A 123 -16.49 15.67 4.15
CA GLU A 123 -17.27 15.11 3.03
C GLU A 123 -16.68 13.80 2.52
N ILE A 124 -15.35 13.70 2.42
CA ILE A 124 -14.68 12.44 2.09
C ILE A 124 -14.98 11.40 3.16
N ALA A 125 -14.88 11.76 4.44
CA ALA A 125 -15.23 10.87 5.56
C ALA A 125 -16.70 10.45 5.49
N ALA A 126 -17.61 11.38 5.19
CA ALA A 126 -19.04 11.07 5.04
C ALA A 126 -19.27 10.07 3.90
N PHE A 127 -18.55 10.21 2.78
CA PHE A 127 -18.60 9.25 1.69
C PHE A 127 -18.09 7.87 2.11
N LEU A 128 -16.92 7.77 2.73
CA LEU A 128 -16.32 6.52 3.20
C LEU A 128 -17.18 5.82 4.26
N VAL A 129 -17.73 6.58 5.22
CA VAL A 129 -18.66 6.05 6.23
C VAL A 129 -19.95 5.57 5.56
N ALA A 130 -20.47 6.27 4.55
CA ALA A 130 -21.62 5.81 3.78
C ALA A 130 -21.31 4.50 3.05
N GLN A 131 -20.12 4.35 2.45
CA GLN A 131 -19.70 3.08 1.86
C GLN A 131 -19.66 1.94 2.90
N GLN A 132 -19.13 2.19 4.10
CA GLN A 132 -19.06 1.17 5.16
C GLN A 132 -20.45 0.76 5.68
N THR A 133 -21.33 1.74 5.89
CA THR A 133 -22.61 1.53 6.61
C THR A 133 -23.76 1.17 5.69
N VAL A 134 -23.82 1.78 4.51
CA VAL A 134 -24.86 1.54 3.50
C VAL A 134 -24.42 0.47 2.48
N GLY A 135 -23.12 0.39 2.20
CA GLY A 135 -22.57 -0.49 1.16
C GLY A 135 -22.67 0.12 -0.24
N MET A 136 -21.93 -0.45 -1.20
CA MET A 136 -22.08 -0.20 -2.64
C MET A 136 -22.35 -1.51 -3.35
N ASP A 137 -23.16 -1.47 -4.40
CA ASP A 137 -23.31 -2.62 -5.29
C ASP A 137 -22.15 -2.73 -6.29
N MET A 138 -22.15 -3.79 -7.10
CA MET A 138 -21.04 -4.05 -8.03
C MET A 138 -20.97 -3.02 -9.16
N ASP A 139 -22.11 -2.48 -9.62
CA ASP A 139 -22.09 -1.45 -10.66
C ASP A 139 -21.47 -0.16 -10.11
N GLU A 140 -21.88 0.26 -8.91
CA GLU A 140 -21.29 1.41 -8.22
C GLU A 140 -19.78 1.20 -7.98
N THR A 141 -19.38 0.00 -7.58
CA THR A 141 -17.97 -0.34 -7.35
C THR A 141 -17.16 -0.31 -8.64
N GLU A 142 -17.73 -0.79 -9.75
CA GLU A 142 -17.13 -0.69 -11.09
C GLU A 142 -16.94 0.77 -11.52
N TYR A 143 -17.98 1.59 -11.40
CA TYR A 143 -17.91 3.03 -11.74
C TYR A 143 -16.84 3.75 -10.92
N LEU A 144 -16.76 3.45 -9.62
CA LEU A 144 -15.74 4.00 -8.74
C LEU A 144 -14.34 3.59 -9.19
N THR A 145 -14.17 2.31 -9.51
CA THR A 145 -12.89 1.75 -9.96
C THR A 145 -12.41 2.41 -11.25
N ARG A 146 -13.30 2.55 -12.24
CA ARG A 146 -12.98 3.19 -13.53
C ARG A 146 -12.67 4.66 -13.36
N ALA A 147 -13.49 5.40 -12.61
CA ALA A 147 -13.26 6.81 -12.33
C ALA A 147 -11.89 7.02 -11.65
N MET A 148 -11.55 6.22 -10.64
CA MET A 148 -10.25 6.30 -9.96
C MET A 148 -9.06 6.03 -10.89
N ALA A 149 -9.21 5.13 -11.85
CA ALA A 149 -8.18 4.84 -12.85
C ALA A 149 -8.10 5.90 -13.97
N ASP A 150 -9.23 6.50 -14.34
CA ASP A 150 -9.32 7.49 -15.42
C ASP A 150 -8.70 8.84 -15.05
N TYR A 151 -8.82 9.25 -13.78
CA TYR A 151 -8.18 10.47 -13.26
C TYR A 151 -6.70 10.29 -12.87
N GLY A 152 -6.11 9.12 -13.11
CA GLY A 152 -4.71 8.84 -12.89
C GLY A 152 -3.90 8.71 -14.18
N GLN A 153 -2.59 8.64 -14.06
CA GLN A 153 -1.73 8.30 -15.19
C GLN A 153 -1.87 6.82 -15.56
N LYS A 154 -1.93 6.53 -16.86
CA LYS A 154 -2.05 5.16 -17.37
C LYS A 154 -0.78 4.69 -18.05
N ALA A 155 -0.36 3.48 -17.71
CA ALA A 155 0.60 2.75 -18.51
C ALA A 155 -0.07 2.26 -19.81
N ASP A 156 0.76 2.02 -20.82
CA ASP A 156 0.40 1.35 -22.07
C ASP A 156 1.65 0.59 -22.47
N TYR A 157 1.62 -0.73 -22.28
CA TYR A 157 2.78 -1.59 -22.52
C TYR A 157 2.72 -2.29 -23.88
N LYS A 158 1.56 -2.30 -24.55
CA LYS A 158 1.32 -3.00 -25.83
C LYS A 158 1.75 -4.47 -25.80
N LYS A 159 1.68 -5.10 -24.63
CA LYS A 159 2.04 -6.49 -24.36
C LYS A 159 1.04 -7.04 -23.35
N THR A 160 0.80 -8.35 -23.41
CA THR A 160 0.01 -9.03 -22.39
C THR A 160 0.68 -8.92 -21.03
N THR A 161 0.03 -8.22 -20.10
CA THR A 161 0.60 -7.82 -18.81
C THR A 161 0.05 -8.69 -17.69
N PHE A 162 0.98 -9.23 -16.90
CA PHE A 162 0.68 -10.03 -15.72
C PHE A 162 0.98 -9.25 -14.45
N THR A 163 0.24 -9.51 -13.38
CA THR A 163 0.56 -9.00 -12.04
C THR A 163 0.18 -10.01 -10.96
N LYS A 164 0.88 -9.93 -9.83
CA LYS A 164 0.49 -10.60 -8.58
C LYS A 164 0.17 -9.54 -7.53
N HIS A 165 -0.98 -9.63 -6.90
CA HIS A 165 -1.35 -8.79 -5.76
C HIS A 165 -1.61 -9.68 -4.54
N SER A 166 -1.30 -9.16 -3.35
CA SER A 166 -1.66 -9.80 -2.09
C SER A 166 -2.53 -8.83 -1.31
N VAL A 167 -3.64 -9.30 -0.75
CA VAL A 167 -4.44 -8.51 0.21
C VAL A 167 -3.58 -8.15 1.43
N GLY A 168 -2.51 -8.90 1.69
CA GLY A 168 -1.54 -8.63 2.74
C GLY A 168 -2.08 -8.96 4.13
N GLY A 169 -1.56 -8.24 5.13
CA GLY A 169 -1.90 -8.46 6.54
C GLY A 169 -1.11 -9.57 7.24
N VAL A 170 -0.19 -10.25 6.53
CA VAL A 170 0.69 -11.26 7.12
C VAL A 170 2.15 -10.78 7.07
N PRO A 171 2.87 -10.75 8.20
CA PRO A 171 4.27 -10.34 8.24
C PRO A 171 5.13 -11.26 7.37
N GLY A 172 6.10 -10.67 6.65
CA GLY A 172 6.99 -11.42 5.79
C GLY A 172 6.40 -11.81 4.42
N ASP A 173 5.17 -11.43 4.08
CA ASP A 173 4.60 -11.74 2.77
C ASP A 173 5.24 -10.93 1.63
N SER A 174 5.88 -9.81 1.95
CA SER A 174 6.36 -8.83 0.97
C SER A 174 7.46 -9.39 0.04
N LYS A 175 8.34 -10.24 0.59
CA LYS A 175 9.39 -10.99 -0.13
C LYS A 175 8.84 -12.04 -1.10
N VAL A 176 7.61 -12.54 -0.93
CA VAL A 176 7.02 -13.50 -1.88
C VAL A 176 6.95 -12.88 -3.28
N SER A 177 6.61 -11.60 -3.37
CA SER A 177 6.60 -10.87 -4.64
C SER A 177 8.01 -10.68 -5.22
N ILE A 178 9.02 -10.48 -4.37
CA ILE A 178 10.43 -10.35 -4.79
C ILE A 178 10.95 -11.64 -5.41
N ILE A 179 10.39 -12.80 -5.02
CA ILE A 179 10.75 -14.11 -5.55
C ILE A 179 9.89 -14.48 -6.77
N ASN A 180 8.57 -14.26 -6.70
CA ASN A 180 7.62 -14.66 -7.73
C ASN A 180 7.82 -13.89 -9.05
N VAL A 181 7.97 -12.57 -8.99
CA VAL A 181 8.14 -11.72 -10.18
C VAL A 181 9.30 -12.18 -11.07
N PRO A 182 10.53 -12.37 -10.54
CA PRO A 182 11.63 -12.81 -11.39
C PRO A 182 11.49 -14.27 -11.87
N ILE A 183 10.85 -15.17 -11.12
CA ILE A 183 10.56 -16.54 -11.62
C ILE A 183 9.62 -16.46 -12.83
N VAL A 184 8.52 -15.74 -12.69
CA VAL A 184 7.51 -15.56 -13.74
C VAL A 184 8.11 -14.87 -14.98
N ALA A 185 8.93 -13.84 -14.77
CA ALA A 185 9.62 -13.14 -15.86
C ALA A 185 10.72 -13.97 -16.53
N ALA A 186 11.36 -14.88 -15.80
CA ALA A 186 12.30 -15.85 -16.37
C ALA A 186 11.61 -16.86 -17.30
N ALA A 187 10.31 -17.11 -17.11
CA ALA A 187 9.48 -17.90 -18.03
C ALA A 187 9.07 -17.12 -19.30
N GLY A 188 9.37 -15.82 -19.37
CA GLY A 188 9.05 -14.96 -20.52
C GLY A 188 7.76 -14.14 -20.36
N LEU A 189 7.08 -14.22 -19.21
CA LEU A 189 5.90 -13.39 -18.94
C LEU A 189 6.27 -11.95 -18.61
N PHE A 190 5.45 -11.01 -19.07
CA PHE A 190 5.67 -9.58 -18.87
C PHE A 190 4.95 -9.10 -17.61
N ILE A 191 5.70 -8.73 -16.57
CA ILE A 191 5.19 -8.43 -15.22
C ILE A 191 5.79 -7.13 -14.63
N PRO A 192 5.38 -5.95 -15.12
CA PRO A 192 5.72 -4.64 -14.54
C PRO A 192 4.96 -4.42 -13.22
N LYS A 193 5.43 -5.05 -12.13
CA LYS A 193 4.75 -5.01 -10.84
C LYS A 193 4.99 -3.69 -10.11
N THR A 194 3.91 -2.93 -9.95
CA THR A 194 3.82 -1.84 -8.98
C THR A 194 3.42 -2.37 -7.61
N SER A 195 4.04 -1.90 -6.54
CA SER A 195 3.67 -2.21 -5.15
C SER A 195 3.57 -0.94 -4.32
N SER A 196 2.85 -0.99 -3.21
CA SER A 196 2.88 0.07 -2.20
C SER A 196 4.01 -0.18 -1.19
N ARG A 197 4.42 0.89 -0.51
CA ARG A 197 5.15 0.78 0.75
C ARG A 197 4.23 0.24 1.84
N SER A 198 4.84 -0.23 2.92
CA SER A 198 4.11 -0.77 4.06
C SER A 198 3.19 0.27 4.67
N ILE A 199 2.01 -0.17 5.09
CA ILE A 199 1.09 0.60 5.92
C ILE A 199 1.00 -0.02 7.31
N THR A 200 0.73 -1.31 7.37
CA THR A 200 0.49 -2.06 8.62
C THR A 200 1.50 -3.20 8.84
N SER A 201 2.24 -3.61 7.81
CA SER A 201 3.26 -4.67 7.89
C SER A 201 4.64 -4.13 8.31
N PRO A 202 5.59 -4.99 8.71
CA PRO A 202 6.97 -4.59 8.99
C PRO A 202 7.72 -4.10 7.75
N SER A 203 7.34 -4.60 6.57
CA SER A 203 7.92 -4.25 5.29
C SER A 203 6.89 -4.40 4.18
N GLY A 204 6.84 -3.46 3.24
CA GLY A 204 6.14 -3.61 1.96
C GLY A 204 7.09 -4.15 0.89
N THR A 205 6.54 -4.62 -0.24
CA THR A 205 7.38 -5.12 -1.34
C THR A 205 8.31 -4.02 -1.86
N SER A 206 7.82 -2.78 -1.95
CA SER A 206 8.66 -1.63 -2.31
C SER A 206 9.72 -1.32 -1.25
N ASP A 207 9.41 -1.45 0.04
CA ASP A 207 10.40 -1.20 1.09
C ASP A 207 11.54 -2.22 1.07
N THR A 208 11.22 -3.47 0.75
CA THR A 208 12.17 -4.58 0.59
C THR A 208 12.99 -4.44 -0.69
N MET A 209 12.35 -4.10 -1.82
CA MET A 209 13.07 -3.89 -3.08
C MET A 209 14.02 -2.68 -3.01
N GLU A 210 13.64 -1.64 -2.25
CA GLU A 210 14.48 -0.45 -2.02
C GLU A 210 15.82 -0.76 -1.33
N VAL A 211 15.91 -1.89 -0.62
CA VAL A 211 17.20 -2.36 -0.06
C VAL A 211 18.14 -2.86 -1.17
N LEU A 212 17.60 -3.30 -2.30
CA LEU A 212 18.33 -3.93 -3.40
C LEU A 212 18.58 -2.98 -4.58
N ALA A 213 17.63 -2.10 -4.89
CA ALA A 213 17.71 -1.15 -6.01
C ALA A 213 16.76 0.04 -5.79
N ASN A 214 16.81 1.03 -6.68
CA ASN A 214 15.84 2.12 -6.64
C ASN A 214 14.43 1.59 -6.95
N VAL A 215 13.41 2.21 -6.37
CA VAL A 215 11.99 1.84 -6.57
C VAL A 215 11.14 2.98 -7.12
N GLU A 216 11.71 4.19 -7.22
CA GLU A 216 11.05 5.39 -7.70
C GLU A 216 11.47 5.66 -9.14
N PHE A 217 10.48 5.66 -10.04
CA PHE A 217 10.66 5.82 -11.48
C PHE A 217 9.43 6.51 -12.06
N SER A 218 9.58 7.18 -13.19
CA SER A 218 8.47 7.59 -14.05
C SER A 218 7.84 6.38 -14.77
N ILE A 219 6.64 6.55 -15.32
CA ILE A 219 5.97 5.51 -16.11
C ILE A 219 6.81 5.16 -17.36
N GLU A 220 7.45 6.14 -17.98
CA GLU A 220 8.33 5.96 -19.13
C GLU A 220 9.55 5.11 -18.80
N GLU A 221 10.19 5.35 -17.66
CA GLU A 221 11.32 4.55 -17.18
C GLU A 221 10.89 3.12 -16.84
N ILE A 222 9.73 2.94 -16.21
CA ILE A 222 9.17 1.61 -15.95
C ILE A 222 8.94 0.85 -17.24
N LYS A 223 8.37 1.49 -18.27
CA LYS A 223 8.20 0.89 -19.60
C LYS A 223 9.53 0.41 -20.16
N GLN A 224 10.58 1.23 -20.09
CA GLN A 224 11.91 0.86 -20.59
C GLN A 224 12.54 -0.30 -19.81
N ILE A 225 12.45 -0.29 -18.47
CA ILE A 225 12.96 -1.35 -17.61
C ILE A 225 12.22 -2.66 -17.94
N ALA A 226 10.89 -2.64 -17.88
CA ALA A 226 10.06 -3.80 -18.11
C ALA A 226 10.25 -4.37 -19.53
N GLN A 227 10.44 -3.52 -20.55
CA GLN A 227 10.72 -3.99 -21.91
C GLN A 227 12.04 -4.79 -22.03
N LYS A 228 13.05 -4.49 -21.20
CA LYS A 228 14.36 -5.13 -21.23
C LYS A 228 14.43 -6.42 -20.39
N SER A 229 13.75 -6.44 -19.25
CA SER A 229 13.78 -7.57 -18.30
C SER A 229 12.54 -8.48 -18.38
N ASN A 230 11.45 -8.03 -19.01
CA ASN A 230 10.08 -8.51 -18.84
C ASN A 230 9.50 -8.28 -17.42
N ALA A 231 10.12 -7.46 -16.58
CA ALA A 231 9.67 -7.23 -15.21
C ALA A 231 10.11 -5.90 -14.62
N ALA A 232 9.32 -5.40 -13.67
CA ALA A 232 9.73 -4.32 -12.80
C ALA A 232 9.18 -4.57 -11.39
N LEU A 233 9.90 -4.09 -10.38
CA LEU A 233 9.45 -4.07 -8.98
C LEU A 233 9.57 -2.64 -8.48
N VAL A 234 8.50 -1.86 -8.58
CA VAL A 234 8.56 -0.41 -8.37
C VAL A 234 7.51 0.07 -7.37
N TRP A 235 7.73 1.24 -6.79
CA TRP A 235 6.79 1.87 -5.88
C TRP A 235 5.72 2.66 -6.64
N GLY A 236 4.48 2.17 -6.58
CA GLY A 236 3.35 2.75 -7.30
C GLY A 236 2.92 4.14 -6.80
N GLY A 237 3.28 4.52 -5.56
CA GLY A 237 2.91 5.82 -5.00
C GLY A 237 3.57 7.02 -5.70
N SER A 238 4.65 6.80 -6.44
CA SER A 238 5.32 7.83 -7.23
C SER A 238 4.68 8.09 -8.60
N LEU A 239 3.76 7.21 -9.04
CA LEU A 239 3.29 7.18 -10.43
C LEU A 239 2.00 7.93 -10.69
N ASN A 240 1.36 8.46 -9.63
CA ASN A 240 0.07 9.13 -9.73
C ASN A 240 -0.98 8.34 -10.54
N MET A 241 -0.96 7.00 -10.44
CA MET A 241 -1.81 6.08 -11.22
C MET A 241 -3.27 6.05 -10.76
N ALA A 242 -3.52 6.35 -9.47
CA ALA A 242 -4.86 6.44 -8.90
C ALA A 242 -4.85 7.51 -7.79
N PRO A 243 -4.72 8.81 -8.12
CA PRO A 243 -4.55 9.89 -7.13
C PRO A 243 -5.68 9.95 -6.10
N ALA A 244 -6.90 9.67 -6.55
CA ALA A 244 -8.07 9.61 -5.69
C ALA A 244 -7.88 8.61 -4.54
N ASP A 245 -7.23 7.48 -4.80
CA ASP A 245 -7.02 6.44 -3.80
C ASP A 245 -6.17 6.93 -2.63
N ASP A 246 -5.05 7.59 -2.94
CA ASP A 246 -4.15 8.13 -1.92
C ASP A 246 -4.84 9.20 -1.06
N LEU A 247 -5.73 10.00 -1.67
CA LEU A 247 -6.52 11.02 -0.97
C LEU A 247 -7.61 10.40 -0.08
N LEU A 248 -8.27 9.34 -0.53
CA LEU A 248 -9.26 8.60 0.26
C LEU A 248 -8.60 7.87 1.43
N ILE A 249 -7.48 7.18 1.21
CA ILE A 249 -6.71 6.45 2.24
C ILE A 249 -6.25 7.37 3.38
N ARG A 250 -5.94 8.64 3.09
CA ARG A 250 -5.57 9.65 4.11
C ARG A 250 -6.67 9.84 5.15
N VAL A 251 -7.94 9.71 4.75
CA VAL A 251 -9.11 9.86 5.63
C VAL A 251 -9.53 8.51 6.23
N GLU A 252 -9.34 7.41 5.52
CA GLU A 252 -9.60 6.05 6.03
C GLU A 252 -8.74 5.71 7.25
N ARG A 253 -7.43 6.00 7.19
CA ARG A 253 -6.46 5.57 8.20
C ARG A 253 -6.77 6.10 9.61
N PRO A 254 -7.00 7.40 9.85
CA PRO A 254 -7.35 7.90 11.18
C PRO A 254 -8.65 7.31 11.71
N LEU A 255 -9.61 7.02 10.82
CA LEU A 255 -10.91 6.47 11.16
C LEU A 255 -10.91 4.93 11.28
N LYS A 256 -9.83 4.27 10.86
CA LYS A 256 -9.72 2.80 10.76
C LYS A 256 -10.87 2.20 9.94
N LEU A 257 -11.25 2.87 8.85
CA LEU A 257 -12.25 2.40 7.91
C LEU A 257 -11.57 1.66 6.75
N ASP A 258 -12.18 0.58 6.28
CA ASP A 258 -11.76 -0.15 5.07
C ASP A 258 -13.00 -0.77 4.40
N PRO A 259 -13.88 0.07 3.81
CA PRO A 259 -15.09 -0.41 3.16
C PRO A 259 -14.72 -1.38 2.03
N LEU A 260 -15.42 -2.51 1.95
CA LEU A 260 -15.11 -3.54 0.95
C LEU A 260 -15.16 -3.02 -0.50
N SER A 261 -16.11 -2.13 -0.82
CA SER A 261 -16.18 -1.47 -2.14
C SER A 261 -14.96 -0.60 -2.42
N GLN A 262 -14.51 0.16 -1.42
CA GLN A 262 -13.33 1.01 -1.53
C GLN A 262 -12.05 0.18 -1.66
N MET A 263 -11.93 -0.92 -0.90
CA MET A 263 -10.81 -1.85 -1.01
C MET A 263 -10.72 -2.47 -2.41
N LEU A 264 -11.86 -2.92 -2.96
CA LEU A 264 -11.94 -3.45 -4.32
C LEU A 264 -11.51 -2.40 -5.35
N ALA A 265 -12.09 -1.20 -5.27
CA ALA A 265 -11.80 -0.11 -6.20
C ALA A 265 -10.34 0.38 -6.11
N SER A 266 -9.80 0.51 -4.89
CA SER A 266 -8.42 0.88 -4.63
C SER A 266 -7.42 -0.06 -5.30
N ILE A 267 -7.62 -1.37 -5.13
CA ILE A 267 -6.71 -2.39 -5.67
C ILE A 267 -6.84 -2.46 -7.19
N MET A 268 -8.08 -2.53 -7.70
CA MET A 268 -8.35 -2.76 -9.12
C MET A 268 -8.08 -1.52 -9.97
N SER A 269 -8.32 -0.30 -9.48
CA SER A 269 -8.06 0.94 -10.25
C SER A 269 -6.58 1.07 -10.62
N LYS A 270 -5.67 0.71 -9.71
CA LYS A 270 -4.23 0.65 -10.00
C LYS A 270 -3.87 -0.43 -11.02
N GLN A 271 -4.58 -1.58 -11.01
CA GLN A 271 -4.32 -2.63 -12.00
C GLN A 271 -4.80 -2.19 -13.39
N VAL A 272 -5.95 -1.53 -13.47
CA VAL A 272 -6.47 -0.93 -14.71
C VAL A 272 -5.52 0.18 -15.21
N ALA A 273 -5.07 1.07 -14.33
CA ALA A 273 -4.13 2.13 -14.68
C ALA A 273 -2.76 1.58 -15.13
N ASN A 274 -2.35 0.42 -14.61
CA ASN A 274 -1.12 -0.26 -15.02
C ASN A 274 -1.32 -1.27 -16.18
N ASP A 275 -2.42 -1.16 -16.95
CA ASP A 275 -2.64 -1.93 -18.18
C ASP A 275 -2.50 -3.44 -17.99
N VAL A 276 -3.06 -3.97 -16.89
CA VAL A 276 -2.96 -5.39 -16.51
C VAL A 276 -4.05 -6.21 -17.19
N ASP A 277 -3.66 -7.29 -17.87
CA ASP A 277 -4.58 -8.28 -18.48
C ASP A 277 -4.85 -9.48 -17.57
N PHE A 278 -3.82 -9.96 -16.86
CA PHE A 278 -3.88 -11.15 -16.02
C PHE A 278 -3.43 -10.84 -14.60
N MET A 279 -4.28 -11.16 -13.62
CA MET A 279 -4.03 -10.90 -12.22
C MET A 279 -4.13 -12.17 -11.39
N LEU A 280 -3.09 -12.43 -10.59
CA LEU A 280 -3.16 -13.38 -9.48
C LEU A 280 -3.41 -12.62 -8.18
N LEU A 281 -4.51 -12.93 -7.50
CA LEU A 281 -4.84 -12.41 -6.18
C LEU A 281 -4.55 -13.46 -5.10
N ASP A 282 -3.62 -13.13 -4.22
CA ASP A 282 -3.28 -13.90 -3.01
C ASP A 282 -4.06 -13.34 -1.82
N ILE A 283 -4.87 -14.19 -1.18
CA ILE A 283 -5.61 -13.86 0.04
C ILE A 283 -5.07 -14.73 1.16
N PRO A 284 -4.19 -14.20 2.04
CA PRO A 284 -3.79 -14.90 3.25
C PRO A 284 -4.97 -15.01 4.21
N VAL A 285 -5.24 -16.24 4.67
CA VAL A 285 -6.34 -16.59 5.56
C VAL A 285 -5.81 -17.18 6.86
N GLY A 286 -6.19 -16.60 7.99
CA GLY A 286 -5.90 -17.17 9.30
C GLY A 286 -6.01 -16.18 10.45
N PRO A 287 -5.73 -16.63 11.68
CA PRO A 287 -5.78 -15.78 12.87
C PRO A 287 -4.91 -14.53 12.70
N GLU A 288 -5.49 -13.38 13.06
CA GLU A 288 -4.85 -12.05 12.98
C GLU A 288 -4.41 -11.60 11.57
N ALA A 289 -4.77 -12.34 10.51
CA ALA A 289 -4.64 -11.85 9.13
C ALA A 289 -5.78 -10.87 8.82
N LYS A 290 -5.68 -10.16 7.68
CA LYS A 290 -6.74 -9.24 7.24
C LYS A 290 -8.07 -9.97 6.96
N VAL A 291 -7.99 -11.25 6.59
CA VAL A 291 -9.12 -12.14 6.36
C VAL A 291 -8.95 -13.35 7.27
N GLU A 292 -9.84 -13.54 8.24
CA GLU A 292 -9.64 -14.57 9.27
C GLU A 292 -10.17 -15.94 8.84
N THR A 293 -11.21 -15.96 8.02
CA THR A 293 -11.93 -17.19 7.67
C THR A 293 -11.95 -17.47 6.18
N GLU A 294 -11.90 -18.74 5.81
CA GLU A 294 -11.97 -19.16 4.41
C GLU A 294 -13.29 -18.74 3.75
N ARG A 295 -14.39 -18.76 4.51
CA ARG A 295 -15.71 -18.32 4.04
C ARG A 295 -15.70 -16.86 3.60
N GLU A 296 -15.12 -16.00 4.43
CA GLU A 296 -14.95 -14.58 4.12
C GLU A 296 -14.03 -14.39 2.92
N ALA A 297 -12.91 -15.11 2.87
CA ALA A 297 -11.96 -15.06 1.76
C ALA A 297 -12.61 -15.44 0.42
N ARG A 298 -13.44 -16.48 0.40
CA ARG A 298 -14.21 -16.88 -0.79
C ARG A 298 -15.21 -15.81 -1.21
N ALA A 299 -15.90 -15.18 -0.25
CA ALA A 299 -16.83 -14.09 -0.56
C ALA A 299 -16.11 -12.85 -1.14
N ILE A 300 -14.96 -12.49 -0.60
CA ILE A 300 -14.11 -11.41 -1.13
C ILE A 300 -13.58 -11.78 -2.52
N GLY A 301 -13.05 -12.99 -2.69
CA GLY A 301 -12.54 -13.48 -3.97
C GLY A 301 -13.60 -13.52 -5.08
N ALA A 302 -14.85 -13.87 -4.75
CA ALA A 302 -15.97 -13.81 -5.69
C ALA A 302 -16.25 -12.38 -6.18
N LYS A 303 -16.22 -11.39 -5.28
CA LYS A 303 -16.41 -9.98 -5.62
C LYS A 303 -15.26 -9.42 -6.47
N PHE A 304 -14.02 -9.79 -6.17
CA PHE A 304 -12.90 -9.45 -7.04
C PHE A 304 -13.04 -10.08 -8.42
N SER A 305 -13.55 -11.31 -8.51
CA SER A 305 -13.74 -12.00 -9.80
C SER A 305 -14.80 -11.32 -10.66
N ASP A 306 -15.95 -10.96 -10.08
CA ASP A 306 -17.03 -10.21 -10.75
C ASP A 306 -16.52 -8.84 -11.23
N LEU A 307 -15.83 -8.09 -10.36
CA LEU A 307 -15.25 -6.80 -10.73
C LEU A 307 -14.17 -6.93 -11.82
N ALA A 308 -13.29 -7.92 -11.73
CA ALA A 308 -12.23 -8.15 -12.72
C ALA A 308 -12.81 -8.50 -14.10
N GLU A 309 -13.83 -9.35 -14.16
CA GLU A 309 -14.54 -9.68 -15.40
C GLU A 309 -15.11 -8.43 -16.07
N ARG A 310 -15.78 -7.57 -15.29
CA ARG A 310 -16.32 -6.29 -15.78
C ARG A 310 -15.23 -5.36 -16.31
N LEU A 311 -14.06 -5.34 -15.67
CA LEU A 311 -12.92 -4.52 -16.06
C LEU A 311 -12.10 -5.12 -17.22
N GLY A 312 -12.41 -6.34 -17.66
CA GLY A 312 -11.66 -7.04 -18.71
C GLY A 312 -10.36 -7.70 -18.23
N ILE A 313 -10.20 -7.90 -16.92
CA ILE A 313 -9.01 -8.50 -16.31
C ILE A 313 -9.28 -9.97 -15.99
N THR A 314 -8.43 -10.87 -16.50
CA THR A 314 -8.50 -12.29 -16.14
C THR A 314 -7.91 -12.51 -14.76
N LEU A 315 -8.77 -12.83 -13.79
CA LEU A 315 -8.38 -13.05 -12.40
C LEU A 315 -8.30 -14.55 -12.04
N ARG A 316 -7.28 -14.91 -11.26
CA ARG A 316 -7.30 -16.09 -10.40
C ARG A 316 -7.06 -15.68 -8.96
N THR A 317 -7.86 -16.23 -8.06
CA THR A 317 -7.73 -16.01 -6.62
C THR A 317 -7.21 -17.28 -5.95
N VAL A 318 -6.16 -17.15 -5.14
CA VAL A 318 -5.55 -18.23 -4.37
C VAL A 318 -5.64 -17.87 -2.89
N LEU A 319 -6.24 -18.77 -2.12
CA LEU A 319 -6.28 -18.66 -0.66
C LEU A 319 -5.01 -19.30 -0.11
N THR A 320 -4.26 -18.56 0.70
CA THR A 320 -3.02 -19.05 1.31
C THR A 320 -3.11 -19.03 2.83
N TYR A 321 -2.30 -19.84 3.51
CA TYR A 321 -2.29 -19.85 4.97
C TYR A 321 -1.61 -18.59 5.52
N GLY A 322 -2.33 -17.85 6.36
CA GLY A 322 -1.90 -16.60 6.97
C GLY A 322 -1.79 -16.64 8.49
N GLY A 323 -1.96 -17.80 9.14
CA GLY A 323 -1.98 -17.91 10.60
C GLY A 323 -0.63 -17.76 11.31
N GLN A 324 0.45 -17.57 10.57
CA GLN A 324 1.77 -17.23 11.12
C GLN A 324 2.58 -16.44 10.09
N PRO A 325 3.68 -15.78 10.51
CA PRO A 325 4.52 -15.02 9.58
C PRO A 325 5.08 -15.88 8.45
N VAL A 326 5.17 -15.35 7.22
CA VAL A 326 5.74 -16.09 6.08
C VAL A 326 7.26 -16.04 6.17
N GLY A 327 7.91 -17.19 6.09
CA GLY A 327 9.36 -17.29 6.33
C GLY A 327 9.77 -17.05 7.77
N HIS A 328 11.04 -16.69 7.93
CA HIS A 328 11.67 -16.43 9.21
C HIS A 328 12.02 -14.94 9.37
N ALA A 329 12.16 -14.19 8.28
CA ALA A 329 12.54 -12.78 8.31
C ALA A 329 11.35 -11.82 8.17
N MET A 330 11.29 -10.79 9.02
CA MET A 330 10.30 -9.71 8.95
C MET A 330 11.02 -8.36 9.07
N GLY A 331 10.82 -7.48 8.09
CA GLY A 331 11.53 -6.19 7.99
C GLY A 331 12.36 -6.08 6.70
N PRO A 332 12.61 -4.88 6.17
CA PRO A 332 13.08 -4.69 4.79
C PRO A 332 14.36 -5.45 4.44
N ALA A 333 15.45 -5.25 5.21
CA ALA A 333 16.73 -5.89 4.92
C ALA A 333 16.69 -7.41 5.17
N LEU A 334 16.05 -7.84 6.26
CA LEU A 334 15.91 -9.25 6.58
C LEU A 334 15.10 -9.99 5.50
N GLU A 335 14.01 -9.39 5.03
CA GLU A 335 13.18 -9.94 3.95
C GLU A 335 13.92 -9.98 2.61
N ALA A 336 14.72 -8.95 2.29
CA ALA A 336 15.55 -8.94 1.09
C ALA A 336 16.61 -10.07 1.12
N ARG A 337 17.27 -10.27 2.26
CA ARG A 337 18.22 -11.37 2.48
C ARG A 337 17.55 -12.74 2.29
N GLU A 338 16.38 -12.94 2.90
CA GLU A 338 15.64 -14.19 2.79
C GLU A 338 15.13 -14.44 1.36
N ALA A 339 14.73 -13.40 0.62
CA ALA A 339 14.34 -13.52 -0.78
C ALA A 339 15.49 -14.00 -1.69
N ILE A 340 16.68 -13.41 -1.52
CA ILE A 340 17.87 -13.84 -2.27
C ILE A 340 18.27 -15.27 -1.88
N LEU A 341 18.24 -15.62 -0.58
CA LEU A 341 18.50 -16.99 -0.13
C LEU A 341 17.53 -17.99 -0.75
N THR A 342 16.24 -17.66 -0.82
CA THR A 342 15.25 -18.50 -1.50
C THR A 342 15.58 -18.69 -2.98
N LEU A 343 15.91 -17.62 -3.70
CA LEU A 343 16.32 -17.70 -5.11
C LEU A 343 17.64 -18.45 -5.32
N GLN A 344 18.46 -18.59 -4.28
CA GLN A 344 19.66 -19.44 -4.25
C GLN A 344 19.37 -20.90 -3.84
N ASN A 345 18.11 -21.31 -3.71
CA ASN A 345 17.68 -22.63 -3.23
C ASN A 345 18.06 -22.92 -1.77
N LYS A 346 18.24 -21.88 -0.95
CA LYS A 346 18.61 -21.96 0.48
C LYS A 346 17.57 -21.33 1.41
N GLY A 347 16.40 -20.98 0.88
CA GLY A 347 15.34 -20.31 1.63
C GLY A 347 14.51 -21.27 2.49
N PRO A 348 13.72 -20.76 3.45
CA PRO A 348 12.81 -21.57 4.23
C PRO A 348 11.74 -22.23 3.37
N PRO A 349 11.23 -23.42 3.75
CA PRO A 349 10.18 -24.12 3.00
C PRO A 349 8.91 -23.28 2.80
N SER A 350 8.46 -22.55 3.82
CA SER A 350 7.20 -21.79 3.77
C SER A 350 7.18 -20.69 2.69
N VAL A 351 8.28 -19.93 2.56
CA VAL A 351 8.42 -18.90 1.53
C VAL A 351 8.57 -19.55 0.16
N THR A 352 9.38 -20.60 0.09
CA THR A 352 9.72 -21.29 -1.15
C THR A 352 8.48 -21.94 -1.77
N GLU A 353 7.73 -22.72 -0.99
CA GLU A 353 6.51 -23.38 -1.43
C GLU A 353 5.45 -22.38 -1.88
N LYS A 354 5.18 -21.35 -1.06
CA LYS A 354 4.22 -20.29 -1.42
C LYS A 354 4.62 -19.58 -2.71
N SER A 355 5.90 -19.22 -2.85
CA SER A 355 6.39 -18.50 -4.04
C SER A 355 6.32 -19.33 -5.31
N ILE A 356 6.70 -20.62 -5.25
CA ILE A 356 6.64 -21.55 -6.39
C ILE A 356 5.17 -21.80 -6.77
N ALA A 357 4.30 -22.09 -5.80
CA ALA A 357 2.89 -22.39 -6.07
C ALA A 357 2.17 -21.20 -6.72
N LEU A 358 2.36 -19.98 -6.20
CA LEU A 358 1.79 -18.77 -6.79
C LEU A 358 2.37 -18.50 -8.19
N SER A 359 3.68 -18.72 -8.39
CA SER A 359 4.29 -18.57 -9.72
C SER A 359 3.69 -19.58 -10.70
N GLY A 360 3.50 -20.82 -10.26
CA GLY A 360 2.90 -21.87 -11.07
C GLY A 360 1.48 -21.55 -11.54
N VAL A 361 0.65 -20.98 -10.66
CA VAL A 361 -0.69 -20.53 -11.06
C VAL A 361 -0.61 -19.47 -12.18
N MET A 362 0.34 -18.53 -12.11
CA MET A 362 0.53 -17.53 -13.18
C MET A 362 1.01 -18.15 -14.49
N LEU A 363 1.88 -19.15 -14.43
CA LEU A 363 2.36 -19.87 -15.62
C LEU A 363 1.23 -20.67 -16.29
N ASP A 364 0.37 -21.30 -15.50
CA ASP A 364 -0.83 -21.98 -15.98
C ASP A 364 -1.83 -20.97 -16.59
N MET A 365 -2.03 -19.81 -15.95
CA MET A 365 -2.89 -18.73 -16.48
C MET A 365 -2.41 -18.22 -17.84
N ALA A 366 -1.10 -18.19 -18.06
CA ALA A 366 -0.51 -17.76 -19.31
C ALA A 366 -0.53 -18.84 -20.41
N GLY A 367 -0.96 -20.07 -20.08
CA GLY A 367 -0.95 -21.21 -21.01
C GLY A 367 0.46 -21.72 -21.36
N LEU A 368 1.47 -21.42 -20.53
CA LEU A 368 2.84 -21.93 -20.72
C LEU A 368 2.97 -23.40 -20.29
N THR A 369 2.01 -23.88 -19.50
CA THR A 369 1.96 -25.25 -18.98
C THR A 369 0.55 -25.83 -19.11
N PRO A 370 0.43 -27.17 -19.20
CA PRO A 370 -0.85 -27.83 -18.97
C PRO A 370 -1.38 -27.49 -17.57
N PRO A 371 -2.71 -27.38 -17.37
CA PRO A 371 -3.29 -27.04 -16.07
C PRO A 371 -2.75 -27.92 -14.94
N GLY A 372 -2.24 -27.29 -13.87
CA GLY A 372 -1.69 -27.97 -12.69
C GLY A 372 -0.21 -28.33 -12.78
N GLN A 373 0.47 -28.07 -13.92
CA GLN A 373 1.90 -28.32 -14.08
C GLN A 373 2.77 -27.07 -13.87
N GLY A 374 2.18 -25.87 -13.78
CA GLY A 374 2.92 -24.62 -13.60
C GLY A 374 3.83 -24.62 -12.36
N THR A 375 3.42 -25.27 -11.27
CA THR A 375 4.23 -25.36 -10.04
C THR A 375 5.57 -26.07 -10.27
N GLU A 376 5.60 -27.10 -11.12
CA GLU A 376 6.84 -27.82 -11.43
C GLU A 376 7.76 -26.97 -12.31
N MET A 377 7.22 -26.30 -13.33
CA MET A 377 7.98 -25.36 -14.14
C MET A 377 8.55 -24.20 -13.30
N ALA A 378 7.77 -23.66 -12.36
CA ALA A 378 8.24 -22.64 -11.43
C ALA A 378 9.37 -23.16 -10.52
N ARG A 379 9.29 -24.43 -10.09
CA ARG A 379 10.34 -25.10 -9.32
C ARG A 379 11.61 -25.24 -10.15
N GLU A 380 11.51 -25.67 -11.40
CA GLU A 380 12.64 -25.78 -12.33
C GLU A 380 13.33 -24.42 -12.56
N LEU A 381 12.56 -23.34 -12.70
CA LEU A 381 13.09 -21.97 -12.86
C LEU A 381 13.81 -21.47 -11.60
N LEU A 382 13.37 -21.90 -10.41
CA LEU A 382 14.05 -21.63 -9.16
C LEU A 382 15.34 -22.46 -9.03
N THR A 383 15.27 -23.77 -9.24
CA THR A 383 16.40 -24.71 -9.05
C THR A 383 17.50 -24.52 -10.08
N SER A 384 17.15 -24.14 -11.32
CA SER A 384 18.12 -23.80 -12.36
C SER A 384 18.84 -22.47 -12.13
N GLY A 385 18.38 -21.63 -11.20
CA GLY A 385 18.95 -20.31 -10.93
C GLY A 385 18.49 -19.20 -11.87
N LYS A 386 17.66 -19.51 -12.88
CA LYS A 386 17.12 -18.51 -13.83
C LYS A 386 16.32 -17.41 -13.14
N GLY A 387 15.55 -17.76 -12.09
CA GLY A 387 14.87 -16.77 -11.26
C GLY A 387 15.84 -15.79 -10.60
N LEU A 388 16.97 -16.26 -10.07
CA LEU A 388 17.99 -15.40 -9.48
C LEU A 388 18.65 -14.50 -10.53
N GLU A 389 19.00 -15.05 -11.70
CA GLU A 389 19.56 -14.27 -12.81
C GLU A 389 18.62 -13.15 -13.25
N LYS A 390 17.32 -13.45 -13.32
CA LYS A 390 16.30 -12.46 -13.65
C LYS A 390 16.17 -11.37 -12.58
N LEU A 391 16.21 -11.72 -11.30
CA LEU A 391 16.23 -10.72 -10.23
C LEU A 391 17.45 -9.80 -10.36
N ARG A 392 18.64 -10.35 -10.61
CA ARG A 392 19.86 -9.56 -10.82
C ARG A 392 19.74 -8.59 -11.99
N GLN A 393 19.14 -9.04 -13.10
CA GLN A 393 18.86 -8.17 -14.24
C GLN A 393 17.92 -7.02 -13.87
N ILE A 394 16.87 -7.29 -13.08
CA ILE A 394 15.94 -6.26 -12.60
C ILE A 394 16.69 -5.26 -11.70
N ILE A 395 17.51 -5.75 -10.77
CA ILE A 395 18.33 -4.93 -9.86
C ILE A 395 19.25 -3.99 -10.67
N GLU A 396 19.98 -4.52 -11.66
CA GLU A 396 20.88 -3.73 -12.52
C GLU A 396 20.13 -2.63 -13.27
N LEU A 397 18.99 -2.97 -13.88
CA LEU A 397 18.17 -2.00 -14.62
C LEU A 397 17.51 -0.95 -13.72
N GLN A 398 17.30 -1.27 -12.45
CA GLN A 398 16.82 -0.35 -11.43
C GLN A 398 17.96 0.38 -10.69
N GLY A 399 19.19 0.28 -11.18
CA GLY A 399 20.34 1.03 -10.66
C GLY A 399 20.98 0.46 -9.38
N GLY A 400 20.65 -0.77 -8.99
CA GLY A 400 21.31 -1.49 -7.91
C GLY A 400 22.50 -2.35 -8.39
N ASP A 401 23.21 -2.98 -7.46
CA ASP A 401 24.32 -3.90 -7.79
C ASP A 401 23.79 -5.33 -8.09
N PRO A 402 23.87 -5.82 -9.34
CA PRO A 402 23.43 -7.18 -9.68
C PRO A 402 24.25 -8.29 -8.98
N LYS A 403 25.42 -7.98 -8.43
CA LYS A 403 26.28 -8.93 -7.73
C LYS A 403 26.08 -8.92 -6.21
N VAL A 404 25.14 -8.13 -5.70
CA VAL A 404 24.81 -8.05 -4.28
C VAL A 404 24.64 -9.46 -3.68
N LYS A 405 25.36 -9.71 -2.59
CA LYS A 405 25.26 -10.94 -1.82
C LYS A 405 24.47 -10.69 -0.54
N VAL A 406 24.03 -11.78 0.08
CA VAL A 406 23.25 -11.74 1.33
C VAL A 406 24.05 -11.10 2.47
N GLU A 407 25.37 -11.21 2.43
CA GLU A 407 26.29 -10.64 3.41
C GLU A 407 26.52 -9.14 3.23
N ASP A 408 26.29 -8.61 2.01
CA ASP A 408 26.45 -7.18 1.71
C ASP A 408 25.25 -6.35 2.20
N ILE A 409 24.11 -7.00 2.44
CA ILE A 409 22.89 -6.36 2.94
C ILE A 409 23.00 -6.16 4.45
N ALA A 410 23.25 -4.91 4.85
CA ALA A 410 23.32 -4.52 6.24
C ALA A 410 21.99 -4.76 6.97
N VAL A 411 22.09 -5.29 8.19
CA VAL A 411 20.99 -5.41 9.15
C VAL A 411 21.33 -4.60 10.39
N GLY A 412 20.33 -4.33 11.25
CA GLY A 412 20.53 -3.57 12.48
C GLY A 412 21.64 -4.16 13.34
N ASP A 413 22.57 -3.32 13.79
CA ASP A 413 23.73 -3.70 14.59
C ASP A 413 23.39 -3.94 16.07
N LYS A 414 22.23 -3.44 16.52
CA LYS A 414 21.69 -3.69 17.85
C LYS A 414 20.72 -4.85 17.79
N THR A 415 21.08 -5.94 18.47
CA THR A 415 20.28 -7.17 18.46
C THR A 415 19.96 -7.66 19.86
N PHE A 416 18.78 -8.25 20.03
CA PHE A 416 18.41 -8.93 21.28
C PHE A 416 17.60 -10.19 21.01
N ASP A 417 17.97 -11.28 21.68
CA ASP A 417 17.28 -12.57 21.58
C ASP A 417 16.18 -12.68 22.63
N ILE A 418 14.95 -12.92 22.17
CA ILE A 418 13.83 -13.28 23.04
C ILE A 418 13.89 -14.77 23.30
N LEU A 419 14.25 -15.13 24.53
CA LEU A 419 14.44 -16.51 24.96
C LEU A 419 13.14 -17.14 25.45
N SER A 420 13.03 -18.45 25.27
CA SER A 420 11.94 -19.25 25.82
C SER A 420 11.98 -19.27 27.35
N LYS A 421 10.85 -18.92 28.00
CA LYS A 421 10.71 -19.00 29.46
C LYS A 421 10.50 -20.43 29.99
N GLY A 422 10.07 -21.34 29.11
CA GLY A 422 9.70 -22.71 29.47
C GLY A 422 10.15 -23.73 28.44
N GLN A 423 9.78 -24.98 28.69
CA GLN A 423 9.97 -26.08 27.74
C GLN A 423 8.62 -26.52 27.20
N GLY A 424 8.53 -26.79 25.90
CA GLY A 424 7.29 -27.22 25.27
C GLY A 424 7.34 -27.15 23.76
N TYR A 425 6.17 -27.03 23.14
CA TYR A 425 6.01 -26.84 21.70
C TYR A 425 5.37 -25.49 21.42
N ILE A 426 5.79 -24.86 20.32
CA ILE A 426 5.20 -23.60 19.87
C ILE A 426 3.83 -23.89 19.29
N THR A 427 2.77 -23.43 19.96
CA THR A 427 1.38 -23.64 19.53
C THR A 427 0.84 -22.51 18.68
N SER A 428 1.34 -21.28 18.88
CA SER A 428 0.95 -20.12 18.08
C SER A 428 2.05 -19.06 18.03
N ILE A 429 2.01 -18.25 16.97
CA ILE A 429 2.84 -17.05 16.79
C ILE A 429 1.90 -15.93 16.38
N SER A 430 1.81 -14.87 17.18
CA SER A 430 0.94 -13.72 16.91
C SER A 430 1.53 -12.82 15.83
N ASN A 431 0.84 -12.74 14.69
CA ASN A 431 1.24 -11.88 13.56
C ASN A 431 1.27 -10.41 13.97
N SER A 432 0.23 -9.95 14.67
CA SER A 432 0.08 -8.55 15.11
C SER A 432 1.16 -8.16 16.13
N ALA A 433 1.49 -9.05 17.06
CA ALA A 433 2.54 -8.80 18.03
C ALA A 433 3.93 -8.78 17.36
N ILE A 434 4.22 -9.70 16.44
CA ILE A 434 5.48 -9.68 15.65
C ILE A 434 5.57 -8.42 14.80
N CYS A 435 4.47 -8.00 14.14
CA CYS A 435 4.40 -6.72 13.43
C CYS A 435 4.79 -5.57 14.34
N LYS A 436 4.18 -5.51 15.52
CA LYS A 436 4.39 -4.41 16.46
C LYS A 436 5.82 -4.37 17.00
N VAL A 437 6.42 -5.52 17.28
CA VAL A 437 7.84 -5.62 17.69
C VAL A 437 8.74 -5.05 16.59
N ALA A 438 8.54 -5.46 15.33
CA ALA A 438 9.36 -4.96 14.22
C ALA A 438 9.19 -3.45 13.99
N HIS A 439 7.96 -2.92 14.12
CA HIS A 439 7.71 -1.47 14.06
C HIS A 439 8.39 -0.70 15.17
N LEU A 440 8.32 -1.20 16.41
CA LEU A 440 8.99 -0.57 17.55
C LEU A 440 10.52 -0.60 17.38
N ALA A 441 11.06 -1.65 16.77
CA ALA A 441 12.47 -1.74 16.44
C ALA A 441 12.91 -0.76 15.33
N GLY A 442 11.97 -0.19 14.56
CA GLY A 442 12.23 0.86 13.58
C GLY A 442 11.78 0.56 12.14
N ALA A 443 11.35 -0.66 11.85
CA ALA A 443 10.89 -1.04 10.52
C ALA A 443 9.56 -0.34 10.15
N PRO A 444 9.29 0.00 8.88
CA PRO A 444 10.15 -0.17 7.70
C PRO A 444 11.12 1.01 7.46
N LYS A 445 11.11 2.05 8.30
CA LYS A 445 11.89 3.27 8.08
C LYS A 445 13.38 3.01 8.22
N ASP A 446 13.76 2.31 9.28
CA ASP A 446 15.11 1.80 9.48
C ASP A 446 15.18 0.45 8.77
N LYS A 447 15.93 0.37 7.67
CA LYS A 447 15.88 -0.79 6.76
C LYS A 447 16.48 -2.05 7.38
N GLY A 448 17.48 -1.90 8.24
CA GLY A 448 18.11 -2.98 8.98
C GLY A 448 17.28 -3.50 10.15
N ALA A 449 16.25 -2.76 10.57
CA ALA A 449 15.40 -3.17 11.68
C ALA A 449 14.38 -4.24 11.30
N GLY A 450 14.03 -5.09 12.26
CA GLY A 450 13.06 -6.16 12.06
C GLY A 450 13.12 -7.28 13.08
N VAL A 451 12.51 -8.41 12.74
CA VAL A 451 12.46 -9.63 13.57
C VAL A 451 12.89 -10.83 12.73
N TYR A 452 13.73 -11.68 13.30
CA TYR A 452 14.09 -12.97 12.72
C TYR A 452 13.60 -14.11 13.64
N LEU A 453 12.67 -14.92 13.16
CA LEU A 453 12.16 -16.09 13.87
C LEU A 453 13.10 -17.28 13.70
N HIS A 454 13.56 -17.85 14.82
CA HIS A 454 14.37 -19.07 14.81
C HIS A 454 13.50 -20.33 14.71
N LYS A 455 12.25 -20.23 15.14
CA LYS A 455 11.31 -21.35 15.21
C LYS A 455 9.92 -20.99 14.72
N LYS A 456 9.20 -22.00 14.25
CA LYS A 456 7.84 -21.90 13.72
C LYS A 456 6.87 -22.72 14.58
N VAL A 457 5.57 -22.53 14.36
CA VAL A 457 4.53 -23.35 15.00
C VAL A 457 4.81 -24.84 14.76
N GLY A 458 4.68 -25.65 15.81
CA GLY A 458 4.98 -27.08 15.82
C GLY A 458 6.42 -27.43 16.21
N HIS A 459 7.36 -26.47 16.22
CA HIS A 459 8.71 -26.74 16.73
C HIS A 459 8.71 -26.84 18.26
N SER A 460 9.53 -27.75 18.80
CA SER A 460 9.82 -27.78 20.24
C SER A 460 10.77 -26.64 20.62
N ALA A 461 10.69 -26.15 21.85
CA ALA A 461 11.60 -25.16 22.41
C ALA A 461 12.02 -25.57 23.84
N LYS A 462 13.31 -25.41 24.16
CA LYS A 462 13.84 -25.59 25.51
C LYS A 462 13.86 -24.26 26.24
N LYS A 463 13.80 -24.29 27.58
CA LYS A 463 13.99 -23.09 28.39
C LYS A 463 15.37 -22.47 28.10
N GLY A 464 15.40 -21.16 27.88
CA GLY A 464 16.60 -20.40 27.53
C GLY A 464 16.99 -20.43 26.05
N GLU A 465 16.25 -21.15 25.21
CA GLU A 465 16.50 -21.18 23.76
C GLU A 465 15.92 -19.94 23.07
N ALA A 466 16.64 -19.37 22.11
CA ALA A 466 16.17 -18.20 21.36
C ALA A 466 14.97 -18.57 20.48
N LEU A 467 13.87 -17.84 20.64
CA LEU A 467 12.65 -17.99 19.83
C LEU A 467 12.72 -17.09 18.61
N PHE A 468 13.14 -15.85 18.81
CA PHE A 468 13.37 -14.87 17.75
C PHE A 468 14.37 -13.81 18.20
N THR A 469 15.05 -13.20 17.23
CA THR A 469 15.96 -12.07 17.44
C THR A 469 15.30 -10.81 16.91
N ILE A 470 15.39 -9.73 17.70
CA ILE A 470 15.00 -8.38 17.30
C ILE A 470 16.25 -7.68 16.77
N TYR A 471 16.16 -7.06 15.60
CA TYR A 471 17.21 -6.23 14.99
C TYR A 471 16.76 -4.78 14.98
N SER A 472 17.65 -3.86 15.33
CA SER A 472 17.41 -2.41 15.35
C SER A 472 18.68 -1.64 14.99
N GLU A 473 18.53 -0.45 14.44
CA GLU A 473 19.61 0.52 14.22
C GLU A 473 19.73 1.52 15.39
N SER A 474 18.85 1.42 16.39
CA SER A 474 18.81 2.31 17.56
C SER A 474 18.60 1.53 18.85
N GLU A 475 19.44 1.80 19.86
CA GLU A 475 19.33 1.19 21.19
C GLU A 475 17.98 1.50 21.84
N LYS A 476 17.52 2.75 21.79
CA LYS A 476 16.22 3.14 22.34
C LYS A 476 15.05 2.39 21.69
N LYS A 477 15.05 2.27 20.36
CA LYS A 477 14.00 1.53 19.62
C LYS A 477 14.03 0.04 19.95
N LEU A 478 15.24 -0.50 20.13
CA LEU A 478 15.43 -1.89 20.56
C LEU A 478 14.82 -2.10 21.95
N ASP A 479 15.10 -1.22 22.91
CA ASP A 479 14.56 -1.31 24.27
C ASP A 479 13.03 -1.26 24.30
N ASP A 480 12.42 -0.39 23.49
CA ASP A 480 10.96 -0.31 23.33
C ASP A 480 10.39 -1.63 22.77
N ALA A 481 11.05 -2.20 21.76
CA ALA A 481 10.67 -3.47 21.14
C ALA A 481 10.81 -4.65 22.11
N ILE A 482 11.90 -4.73 22.87
CA ILE A 482 12.14 -5.76 23.91
C ILE A 482 11.05 -5.67 24.97
N THR A 483 10.79 -4.47 25.49
CA THR A 483 9.78 -4.23 26.53
C THR A 483 8.42 -4.72 26.08
N TYR A 484 8.04 -4.40 24.84
CA TYR A 484 6.79 -4.87 24.26
C TYR A 484 6.76 -6.40 24.10
N ALA A 485 7.83 -7.00 23.55
CA ALA A 485 7.94 -8.44 23.31
C ALA A 485 7.87 -9.25 24.62
N LEU A 486 8.56 -8.82 25.67
CA LEU A 486 8.56 -9.51 26.97
C LEU A 486 7.18 -9.46 27.66
N LYS A 487 6.43 -8.36 27.46
CA LYS A 487 5.09 -8.17 28.00
C LYS A 487 4.02 -8.98 27.26
N HIS A 488 4.04 -8.97 25.93
CA HIS A 488 2.97 -9.58 25.12
C HIS A 488 3.26 -11.01 24.68
N GLN A 489 4.50 -11.48 24.83
CA GLN A 489 4.93 -12.85 24.51
C GLN A 489 4.42 -13.34 23.15
N PRO A 490 4.92 -12.79 22.02
CA PRO A 490 4.40 -13.07 20.67
C PRO A 490 4.41 -14.54 20.25
N VAL A 491 5.18 -15.39 20.94
CA VAL A 491 5.32 -16.82 20.68
C VAL A 491 4.81 -17.57 21.90
N ASN A 492 3.73 -18.34 21.74
CA ASN A 492 3.16 -19.15 22.81
C ASN A 492 3.79 -20.54 22.82
N ILE A 493 4.09 -21.04 24.02
CA ILE A 493 4.74 -22.35 24.23
C ILE A 493 3.94 -23.12 25.26
N GLU A 494 3.52 -24.32 24.90
CA GLU A 494 2.71 -25.17 25.76
C GLU A 494 3.35 -26.55 25.93
N GLY A 495 3.14 -27.14 27.10
CA GLY A 495 3.43 -28.54 27.39
C GLY A 495 2.17 -29.39 27.30
N MET A 496 2.30 -30.70 27.56
CA MET A 496 1.15 -31.61 27.59
C MET A 496 0.17 -31.32 28.74
N ILE A 497 0.66 -30.70 29.82
CA ILE A 497 -0.15 -30.25 30.94
C ILE A 497 -0.32 -28.75 30.79
N ILE A 498 -1.54 -28.33 30.47
CA ILE A 498 -1.90 -26.93 30.19
C ILE A 498 -2.45 -26.18 31.42
N GLY A 499 -2.71 -26.90 32.52
CA GLY A 499 -3.16 -26.33 33.78
C GLY A 499 -3.60 -27.41 34.78
N GLU A 500 -3.66 -27.03 36.04
CA GLU A 500 -4.32 -27.76 37.14
C GLU A 500 -5.45 -26.85 37.63
N LEU A 501 -6.67 -27.40 37.79
CA LEU A 501 -7.88 -26.63 38.11
C LEU A 501 -8.00 -26.32 39.60
#